data_AF-A0A920YFM7-F1
#
_entry.id   AF-A0A920YFM7-F1
#
_cell.length_a   1.000
_cell.length_b   1.000
_cell.length_c   1.000
_cell.angle_alpha   90.00
_cell.angle_beta   90.00
_cell.angle_gamma   90.00
#
_symmetry.space_group_name_H-M   'P 1'
#
loop_
_entity.id
_entity.type
_entity.pdbx_description
1 polymer ?
#
loop_
_entity_poly.entity_id
_entity_poly.type
_entity_poly.pdbx_seq_one_letter_code
_entity_poly.pdbx_strand_id
1 'polypeptide(L)'
;MARKSRRVKRKGRRVRLSPTQMVQPGRGEIANVPIVTTPVRHAPEVTDLREEYRYVIADLRRIGIIAVAMLAVLIALALLLP
;
A
#
# COMPACT_ATOMS: atom_id res chain seq x y z
N MET A 1 -9.29 -43.36 23.01
CA MET A 1 -9.95 -42.04 23.00
C MET A 1 -8.89 -40.94 22.85
N ALA A 2 -8.74 -40.36 21.66
CA ALA A 2 -7.72 -39.33 21.39
C ALA A 2 -8.34 -37.93 21.42
N ARG A 3 -7.97 -37.10 22.41
CA ARG A 3 -8.42 -35.71 22.52
C ARG A 3 -7.63 -34.83 21.54
N LYS A 4 -8.24 -34.53 20.39
CA LYS A 4 -7.73 -33.59 19.37
C LYS A 4 -7.98 -32.14 19.83
N SER A 5 -7.10 -31.59 20.68
CA SER A 5 -7.17 -30.20 21.15
C SER A 5 -6.04 -29.33 20.56
N ARG A 6 -5.86 -29.33 19.24
CA ARG A 6 -4.87 -28.48 18.54
C ARG A 6 -5.50 -27.34 17.72
N ARG A 7 -6.53 -26.67 18.26
CA ARG A 7 -7.14 -25.49 17.60
C ARG A 7 -7.42 -24.28 18.51
N VAL A 8 -6.97 -24.29 19.77
CA VAL A 8 -7.27 -23.19 20.71
C VAL A 8 -6.10 -22.20 20.89
N LYS A 9 -4.88 -22.54 20.43
CA LYS A 9 -3.66 -21.74 20.67
C LYS A 9 -3.40 -20.60 19.67
N ARG A 10 -4.42 -20.09 18.96
CA ARG A 10 -4.31 -18.90 18.08
C ARG A 10 -5.10 -17.68 18.56
N LYS A 11 -5.66 -17.70 19.78
CA LYS A 11 -6.44 -16.57 20.33
C LYS A 11 -5.62 -15.59 21.20
N GLY A 12 -4.30 -15.75 21.27
CA GLY A 12 -3.44 -15.01 22.21
C GLY A 12 -2.34 -14.14 21.58
N ARG A 13 -2.10 -14.21 20.27
CA ARG A 13 -1.12 -13.32 19.64
C ARG A 13 -1.84 -12.01 19.34
N ARG A 14 -1.79 -11.06 20.29
CA ARG A 14 -2.13 -9.67 20.01
C ARG A 14 -1.26 -9.26 18.82
N VAL A 15 -1.87 -9.17 17.65
CA VAL A 15 -1.22 -8.61 16.47
C VAL A 15 -0.96 -7.17 16.84
N ARG A 16 0.29 -6.85 17.18
CA ARG A 16 0.74 -5.47 17.36
C ARG A 16 0.82 -4.87 15.97
N LEU A 17 -0.33 -4.38 15.49
CA LEU A 17 -0.37 -3.50 14.33
C LEU A 17 0.40 -2.24 14.70
N SER A 18 1.25 -1.75 13.78
CA SER A 18 1.88 -0.45 13.98
C SER A 18 0.80 0.64 14.05
N PRO A 19 1.05 1.79 14.69
CA PRO A 19 0.09 2.90 14.73
C PRO A 19 -0.44 3.28 13.34
N THR A 20 0.40 3.20 12.31
CA THR A 20 0.05 3.40 10.90
C THR A 20 -0.91 2.36 10.34
N GLN A 21 -0.87 1.12 10.81
CA GLN A 21 -1.77 0.03 10.40
C GLN A 21 -3.11 0.02 11.15
N MET A 22 -3.23 0.80 12.22
CA MET A 22 -4.49 0.95 12.97
C MET A 22 -5.41 2.04 12.42
N VAL A 23 -4.92 2.86 11.48
CA VAL A 23 -5.75 3.84 10.78
C VAL A 23 -6.66 3.09 9.81
N GLN A 24 -7.95 3.02 10.13
CA GLN A 24 -8.99 2.47 9.27
C GLN A 24 -9.45 3.61 8.35
N PRO A 25 -9.11 3.62 7.04
CA PRO A 25 -9.61 4.64 6.15
C PRO A 25 -11.13 4.42 5.99
N GLY A 26 -11.93 5.42 6.34
CA GLY A 26 -13.37 5.44 6.06
C GLY A 26 -14.32 5.07 7.21
N ARG A 27 -13.88 5.01 8.48
CA ARG A 27 -14.78 4.65 9.60
C ARG A 27 -14.98 5.72 10.68
N GLY A 28 -14.48 6.93 10.47
CA GLY A 28 -14.56 8.03 11.43
C GLY A 28 -15.51 9.18 11.09
N GLU A 29 -16.20 9.14 9.95
CA GLU A 29 -16.83 10.35 9.38
C GLU A 29 -18.35 10.26 9.14
N ILE A 30 -19.03 9.27 9.71
CA ILE A 30 -20.49 9.10 9.54
C ILE A 30 -21.29 9.33 10.83
N ALA A 31 -20.63 9.69 11.93
CA ALA A 31 -21.31 10.07 13.15
C ALA A 31 -21.01 11.55 13.45
N ASN A 32 -21.95 12.41 13.04
CA ASN A 32 -22.14 13.80 13.49
C ASN A 32 -21.46 14.92 12.67
N VAL A 33 -22.06 15.28 11.52
CA VAL A 33 -21.85 16.62 10.92
C VAL A 33 -23.18 17.14 10.35
N PRO A 34 -23.66 18.33 10.74
CA PRO A 34 -24.81 18.96 10.08
C PRO A 34 -24.43 19.34 8.65
N ILE A 35 -25.35 19.12 7.71
CA ILE A 35 -25.19 19.41 6.28
C ILE A 35 -25.07 20.92 6.12
N VAL A 36 -23.85 21.44 6.14
CA VAL A 36 -23.52 22.77 5.64
C VAL A 36 -23.12 22.59 4.19
N THR A 37 -23.96 23.09 3.29
CA THR A 37 -23.73 23.21 1.86
C THR A 37 -22.47 24.06 1.64
N THR A 38 -21.33 23.40 1.45
CA THR A 38 -20.11 24.06 1.00
C THR A 38 -20.12 24.16 -0.52
N PRO A 39 -19.66 25.27 -1.11
CA PRO A 39 -19.61 25.42 -2.56
C PRO A 39 -18.64 24.38 -3.12
N VAL A 40 -19.08 23.66 -4.14
CA VAL A 40 -18.27 22.73 -4.92
C VAL A 40 -17.02 23.47 -5.39
N ARG A 41 -15.89 23.18 -4.75
CA ARG A 41 -14.60 23.76 -5.11
C ARG A 41 -14.15 23.06 -6.39
N HIS A 42 -14.35 23.75 -7.50
CA HIS A 42 -13.91 23.34 -8.82
C HIS A 42 -12.38 23.19 -8.88
N ALA A 43 -11.96 22.20 -9.66
CA ALA A 43 -10.62 21.86 -10.15
C ALA A 43 -9.72 21.05 -9.20
N PRO A 44 -9.22 19.87 -9.64
CA PRO A 44 -8.30 19.07 -8.86
C PRO A 44 -6.97 19.81 -8.75
N GLU A 45 -6.51 20.00 -7.52
CA GLU A 45 -5.15 20.46 -7.21
C GLU A 45 -4.13 19.46 -7.75
N VAL A 46 -3.73 19.64 -9.00
CA VAL A 46 -2.62 18.89 -9.63
C VAL A 46 -1.29 19.06 -8.89
N THR A 47 -1.21 20.06 -8.00
CA THR A 47 -0.05 20.38 -7.17
C THR A 47 0.06 19.49 -5.92
N ASP A 48 -1.04 19.03 -5.31
CA ASP A 48 -0.98 18.36 -4.00
C ASP A 48 -0.74 16.83 -4.09
N LEU A 49 -1.07 16.25 -5.24
CA LEU A 49 -0.90 14.80 -5.49
C LEU A 49 0.58 14.39 -5.50
N ARG A 50 1.49 15.28 -5.90
CA ARG A 50 2.93 14.95 -5.93
C ARG A 50 3.52 14.88 -4.52
N GLU A 51 3.01 15.72 -3.61
CA GLU A 51 3.34 15.70 -2.18
C GLU A 51 2.79 14.41 -1.54
N GLU A 52 1.52 14.08 -1.83
CA GLU A 52 0.82 12.90 -1.29
C GLU A 52 1.41 11.58 -1.81
N TYR A 53 1.78 11.49 -3.09
CA TYR A 53 2.24 10.27 -3.75
C TYR A 53 3.74 10.20 -4.02
N ARG A 54 4.57 10.97 -3.28
CA ARG A 54 6.02 11.00 -3.46
C ARG A 54 6.66 9.60 -3.44
N TYR A 55 6.11 8.68 -2.65
CA TYR A 55 6.56 7.29 -2.57
C TYR A 55 6.27 6.50 -3.86
N VAL A 56 5.16 6.76 -4.54
CA VAL A 56 4.81 6.10 -5.81
C VAL A 56 5.84 6.47 -6.86
N ILE A 57 6.22 7.74 -6.93
CA ILE A 57 7.23 8.23 -7.88
C ILE A 57 8.59 7.58 -7.58
N ALA A 58 8.96 7.48 -6.30
CA ALA A 58 10.19 6.82 -5.88
C ALA A 58 10.19 5.32 -6.22
N ASP A 59 9.07 4.62 -6.02
CA ASP A 59 8.91 3.21 -6.35
C ASP A 59 8.91 2.97 -7.86
N LEU A 60 8.21 3.79 -8.64
CA LEU A 60 8.25 3.74 -10.10
C LEU A 60 9.68 3.89 -10.63
N ARG A 61 10.47 4.80 -10.04
CA ARG A 61 11.89 4.94 -10.37
C ARG A 61 12.68 3.67 -10.06
N ARG A 62 12.46 3.07 -8.88
CA ARG A 62 13.12 1.79 -8.49
C ARG A 62 12.73 0.65 -9.43
N ILE A 63 11.44 0.52 -9.75
CA ILE A 63 10.93 -0.48 -10.69
C ILE A 63 11.55 -0.28 -12.07
N GLY A 64 11.65 0.95 -12.56
CA GLY A 64 12.33 1.25 -13.83
C GLY A 64 13.78 0.80 -13.84
N ILE A 65 14.53 1.04 -12.76
CA ILE A 65 15.92 0.58 -12.62
C ILE A 65 15.99 -0.96 -12.63
N ILE A 66 15.13 -1.62 -11.87
CA ILE A 66 15.07 -3.09 -11.81
C ILE A 66 14.74 -3.65 -13.20
N ALA A 67 13.79 -3.06 -13.92
CA ALA A 67 13.41 -3.49 -15.26
C ALA A 67 14.59 -3.39 -16.24
N VAL A 68 15.33 -2.27 -16.22
CA VAL A 68 16.53 -2.10 -17.06
C VAL A 68 17.61 -3.12 -16.70
N ALA A 69 17.85 -3.36 -15.41
CA ALA A 69 18.81 -4.37 -14.97
C ALA A 69 18.40 -5.78 -15.43
N MET A 70 17.12 -6.14 -15.28
CA MET A 70 16.58 -7.41 -15.76
C MET A 70 16.75 -7.54 -17.28
N LEU A 71 16.44 -6.49 -18.05
CA LEU A 71 16.62 -6.50 -19.50
C LEU A 71 18.09 -6.71 -19.89
N ALA A 72 19.01 -6.01 -19.22
CA ALA A 72 20.44 -6.17 -19.46
C ALA A 72 20.91 -7.61 -19.19
N VAL A 73 20.42 -8.23 -18.11
CA VAL A 73 20.70 -9.64 -17.80
C VAL A 73 20.17 -10.55 -18.91
N LEU A 74 18.94 -10.35 -19.39
CA LEU A 74 18.36 -11.15 -20.46
C LEU A 74 19.16 -11.02 -21.77
N ILE A 75 19.59 -9.81 -22.13
CA ILE A 75 20.44 -9.57 -23.29
C ILE A 75 21.78 -10.30 -23.11
N ALA A 76 22.42 -10.16 -21.95
CA ALA A 76 23.68 -10.84 -21.68
C ALA A 76 23.55 -12.36 -21.79
N LEU A 77 22.48 -12.93 -21.23
CA LEU A 77 22.17 -14.35 -21.36
C LEU A 77 21.95 -14.76 -22.82
N ALA A 78 21.20 -13.98 -23.60
CA ALA A 78 20.96 -14.27 -25.02
C ALA A 78 22.25 -14.23 -25.87
N LEU A 79 23.24 -13.44 -25.46
CA LEU A 79 24.54 -13.37 -26.15
C LEU A 79 25.51 -14.47 -25.67
N LEU A 80 25.39 -14.91 -24.42
CA LEU A 80 26.32 -15.85 -23.80
C LEU A 80 25.88 -17.32 -23.92
N LEU A 81 24.57 -17.57 -24.05
CA LEU A 81 24.00 -18.86 -24.39
C LEU A 81 23.72 -18.90 -25.90
N PRO A 82 24.58 -19.57 -26.70
CA PRO A 82 24.34 -19.76 -28.14
C PRO A 82 23.16 -20.69 -28.43
#